data_AF-A0A0D6A191-F1
#
_entry.id   AF-A0A0D6A191-F1
#
_cell.length_a   1.000
_cell.length_b   1.000
_cell.length_c   1.000
_cell.angle_alpha   90.00
_cell.angle_beta   90.00
_cell.angle_gamma   90.00
#
_symmetry.space_group_name_H-M   'P 1'
#
loop_
_entity.id
_entity.type
_entity.pdbx_description
1 polymer ?
#
loop_
_entity_poly.entity_id
_entity_poly.type
_entity_poly.pdbx_seq_one_letter_code
_entity_poly.pdbx_strand_id
1 'polypeptide(L)'
;MADTQVIAQAPTRTLLAGIGDAFSTYYEGLEVAKSHGYTLAGGHPTDAGLAVARQCADTLWKYSYQALEASENNTVTTALEKVVEANILLSGLGAEGAGLAAAHSIYDGFSVLKGDPGKFRHGEEVALGVMIQLVLIGTPQKELDKFIEFLLTCGFPLTKKEFHLDKVSQSELEAFAKKSTDKGETIENMSFKVSPEMILEALDGVDAAVTRYRETHSIHPVFVDKVFG
;
A
#
# COMPACT_ATOMS: atom_id res chain seq x y z
N MET A 1 -18.59 4.19 -15.26
CA MET A 1 -17.85 3.81 -16.48
C MET A 1 -16.49 4.45 -16.39
N ALA A 2 -15.41 3.68 -16.52
CA ALA A 2 -14.04 4.21 -16.53
C ALA A 2 -13.55 4.29 -17.98
N ASP A 3 -13.19 5.49 -18.44
CA ASP A 3 -12.61 5.70 -19.77
C ASP A 3 -11.09 5.53 -19.69
N THR A 4 -10.58 4.42 -20.22
CA THR A 4 -9.17 4.07 -20.12
C THR A 4 -8.27 4.96 -20.98
N GLN A 5 -8.80 5.63 -22.00
CA GLN A 5 -8.04 6.61 -22.78
C GLN A 5 -7.78 7.88 -21.97
N VAL A 6 -8.77 8.33 -21.19
CA VAL A 6 -8.61 9.45 -20.25
C VAL A 6 -7.62 9.09 -19.15
N ILE A 7 -7.72 7.87 -18.60
CA ILE A 7 -6.81 7.41 -17.55
C ILE A 7 -5.37 7.29 -18.07
N ALA A 8 -5.17 6.74 -19.28
CA ALA A 8 -3.83 6.64 -19.89
C ALA A 8 -3.16 8.01 -20.06
N GLN A 9 -3.94 9.08 -20.28
CA GLN A 9 -3.44 10.45 -20.47
C GLN A 9 -3.26 11.23 -19.16
N ALA A 10 -3.69 10.68 -18.03
CA ALA A 10 -3.48 11.28 -16.72
C ALA A 10 -2.03 11.11 -16.27
N PRO A 11 -1.52 11.95 -15.33
CA PRO A 11 -0.19 11.75 -14.78
C PRO A 11 -0.04 10.34 -14.19
N THR A 12 0.98 9.59 -14.60
CA THR A 12 1.24 8.20 -14.18
C THR A 12 1.29 8.02 -12.67
N ARG A 13 1.73 9.04 -11.92
CA ARG A 13 1.66 9.05 -10.44
C ARG A 13 0.26 8.74 -9.90
N THR A 14 -0.80 9.09 -10.63
CA THR A 14 -2.19 8.78 -10.27
C THR A 14 -2.47 7.28 -10.40
N LEU A 15 -2.00 6.65 -11.48
CA LEU A 15 -2.10 5.21 -11.66
C LEU A 15 -1.25 4.46 -10.63
N LEU A 16 -0.02 4.94 -10.35
CA LEU A 16 0.84 4.42 -9.30
C LEU A 16 0.13 4.45 -7.95
N ALA A 17 -0.44 5.59 -7.55
CA ALA A 17 -1.21 5.68 -6.32
C ALA A 17 -2.36 4.66 -6.31
N GLY A 18 -3.12 4.52 -7.40
CA GLY A 18 -4.17 3.49 -7.48
C GLY A 18 -3.65 2.06 -7.31
N ILE A 19 -2.46 1.74 -7.82
CA ILE A 19 -1.83 0.42 -7.63
C ILE A 19 -1.51 0.19 -6.16
N GLY A 20 -1.00 1.19 -5.44
CA GLY A 20 -0.59 1.05 -4.03
C GLY A 20 -1.77 0.81 -3.10
N ASP A 21 -2.86 1.52 -3.33
CA ASP A 21 -4.15 1.33 -2.65
C ASP A 21 -4.73 -0.08 -2.94
N ALA A 22 -4.90 -0.42 -4.21
CA ALA A 22 -5.47 -1.70 -4.62
C ALA A 22 -4.63 -2.92 -4.23
N PHE A 23 -3.33 -2.73 -4.02
CA PHE A 23 -2.43 -3.78 -3.59
C PHE A 23 -2.64 -4.15 -2.11
N SER A 24 -3.11 -3.22 -1.26
CA SER A 24 -3.38 -3.51 0.15
C SER A 24 -4.57 -4.45 0.33
N THR A 25 -5.55 -4.38 -0.57
CA THR A 25 -6.86 -5.03 -0.47
C THR A 25 -6.77 -6.49 -0.06
N TYR A 26 -5.88 -7.25 -0.69
CA TYR A 26 -5.73 -8.67 -0.38
C TYR A 26 -5.05 -8.93 0.96
N TYR A 27 -3.99 -8.19 1.27
CA TYR A 27 -3.18 -8.44 2.46
C TYR A 27 -3.84 -7.96 3.74
N GLU A 28 -4.63 -6.89 3.66
CA GLU A 28 -5.51 -6.49 4.76
C GLU A 28 -6.64 -7.50 4.96
N GLY A 29 -7.32 -7.89 3.87
CA GLY A 29 -8.40 -8.89 3.94
C GLY A 29 -7.96 -10.23 4.54
N LEU A 30 -6.70 -10.65 4.32
CA LEU A 30 -6.14 -11.83 4.97
C LEU A 30 -6.09 -11.71 6.50
N GLU A 31 -5.68 -10.56 7.04
CA GLU A 31 -5.62 -10.35 8.48
C GLU A 31 -7.03 -10.23 9.08
N VAL A 32 -7.97 -9.56 8.39
CA VAL A 32 -9.38 -9.53 8.82
C VAL A 32 -9.98 -10.93 8.86
N ALA A 33 -9.70 -11.76 7.85
CA ALA A 33 -10.19 -13.14 7.81
C ALA A 33 -9.60 -13.99 8.95
N LYS A 34 -8.31 -13.80 9.24
CA LYS A 34 -7.59 -14.51 10.31
C LYS A 34 -8.04 -14.11 11.71
N SER A 35 -8.40 -12.85 11.92
CA SER A 35 -8.90 -12.34 13.20
C SER A 35 -10.41 -12.56 13.39
N HIS A 36 -11.13 -12.99 12.35
CA HIS A 36 -12.59 -12.94 12.29
C HIS A 36 -13.15 -11.54 12.54
N GLY A 37 -12.45 -10.52 12.02
CA GLY A 37 -12.85 -9.12 12.10
C GLY A 37 -14.06 -8.77 11.23
N TYR A 38 -14.34 -7.47 11.13
CA TYR A 38 -15.46 -6.96 10.34
C TYR A 38 -14.99 -6.25 9.07
N THR A 39 -15.72 -6.44 7.98
CA THR A 39 -15.52 -5.75 6.71
C THR A 39 -16.30 -4.44 6.67
N LEU A 40 -16.06 -3.64 5.61
CA LEU A 40 -16.79 -2.39 5.39
C LEU A 40 -18.30 -2.60 5.16
N ALA A 41 -18.70 -3.80 4.72
CA ALA A 41 -20.10 -4.20 4.57
C ALA A 41 -20.79 -4.55 5.91
N GLY A 42 -20.08 -4.48 7.04
CA GLY A 42 -20.66 -4.71 8.38
C GLY A 42 -20.80 -6.18 8.78
N GLY A 43 -20.20 -7.11 8.03
CA GLY A 43 -20.16 -8.55 8.33
C GLY A 43 -18.73 -9.09 8.39
N HIS A 44 -18.58 -10.41 8.45
CA HIS A 44 -17.27 -11.06 8.35
C HIS A 44 -16.84 -11.24 6.89
N PRO A 45 -15.51 -11.35 6.62
CA PRO A 45 -15.01 -11.64 5.29
C PRO A 45 -15.68 -12.87 4.67
N THR A 46 -16.10 -12.74 3.41
CA THR A 46 -16.68 -13.87 2.67
C THR A 46 -15.63 -14.49 1.75
N ASP A 47 -15.78 -15.77 1.42
CA ASP A 47 -14.93 -16.43 0.42
C ASP A 47 -14.96 -15.70 -0.93
N ALA A 48 -16.11 -15.14 -1.31
CA ALA A 48 -16.25 -14.33 -2.51
C ALA A 48 -15.43 -13.03 -2.43
N GLY A 49 -15.53 -12.29 -1.31
CA GLY A 49 -14.76 -11.06 -1.09
C GLY A 49 -13.25 -11.34 -1.10
N LEU A 50 -12.80 -12.39 -0.43
CA LEU A 50 -11.40 -12.81 -0.41
C LEU A 50 -10.90 -13.27 -1.80
N ALA A 51 -11.73 -13.96 -2.57
CA ALA A 51 -11.39 -14.36 -3.94
C ALA A 51 -11.23 -13.14 -4.87
N VAL A 52 -12.11 -12.14 -4.74
CA VAL A 52 -11.99 -10.88 -5.50
C VAL A 52 -10.74 -10.10 -5.09
N ALA A 53 -10.47 -9.99 -3.78
CA ALA A 53 -9.28 -9.33 -3.28
C ALA A 53 -7.99 -10.03 -3.77
N ARG A 54 -7.95 -11.37 -3.75
CA ARG A 54 -6.84 -12.15 -4.33
C ARG A 54 -6.67 -11.86 -5.82
N GLN A 55 -7.75 -11.88 -6.58
CA GLN A 55 -7.71 -11.59 -8.01
C GLN A 55 -7.20 -10.16 -8.29
N CYS A 56 -7.49 -9.20 -7.41
CA CYS A 56 -6.89 -7.85 -7.44
C CYS A 56 -5.36 -7.95 -7.36
N ALA A 57 -4.83 -8.54 -6.28
CA ALA A 57 -3.39 -8.67 -6.08
C ALA A 57 -2.70 -9.44 -7.22
N ASP A 58 -3.25 -10.57 -7.65
CA ASP A 58 -2.70 -11.38 -8.74
C ASP A 58 -2.63 -10.59 -10.06
N THR A 59 -3.62 -9.73 -10.32
CA THR A 59 -3.65 -8.85 -11.50
C THR A 59 -2.54 -7.79 -11.43
N LEU A 60 -2.36 -7.17 -10.26
CA LEU A 60 -1.32 -6.15 -10.04
C LEU A 60 0.09 -6.74 -10.16
N TRP A 61 0.35 -7.88 -9.50
CA TRP A 61 1.62 -8.60 -9.64
C TRP A 61 1.98 -8.90 -11.10
N LYS A 62 0.98 -9.20 -11.92
CA LYS A 62 1.19 -9.59 -13.31
C LYS A 62 1.34 -8.42 -14.27
N TYR A 63 0.64 -7.30 -14.06
CA TYR A 63 0.47 -6.26 -15.07
C TYR A 63 0.90 -4.86 -14.65
N SER A 64 1.20 -4.58 -13.38
CA SER A 64 1.51 -3.22 -12.92
C SER A 64 2.67 -2.56 -13.67
N TYR A 65 3.77 -3.28 -13.94
CA TYR A 65 4.89 -2.70 -14.69
C TYR A 65 4.49 -2.29 -16.11
N GLN A 66 3.82 -3.18 -16.85
CA GLN A 66 3.36 -2.92 -18.21
C GLN A 66 2.29 -1.80 -18.25
N ALA A 67 1.46 -1.71 -17.22
CA ALA A 67 0.46 -0.65 -17.10
C ALA A 67 1.10 0.72 -16.84
N LEU A 68 2.13 0.77 -15.98
CA LEU A 68 2.90 1.99 -15.73
C LEU A 68 3.66 2.43 -16.99
N GLU A 69 4.30 1.50 -17.73
CA GLU A 69 4.91 1.80 -19.03
C GLU A 69 3.88 2.34 -20.04
N ALA A 70 2.70 1.72 -20.10
CA ALA A 70 1.63 2.18 -20.99
C ALA A 70 1.16 3.60 -20.64
N SER A 71 1.02 3.89 -19.34
CA SER A 71 0.66 5.21 -18.81
C SER A 71 1.73 6.26 -19.12
N GLU A 72 3.02 5.97 -18.93
CA GLU A 72 4.12 6.89 -19.28
C GLU A 72 4.13 7.22 -20.78
N ASN A 73 3.63 6.31 -21.61
CA ASN A 73 3.52 6.52 -23.06
C ASN A 73 2.15 7.04 -23.50
N ASN A 74 1.22 7.31 -22.57
CA ASN A 74 -0.15 7.73 -22.84
C ASN A 74 -0.92 6.77 -23.78
N THR A 75 -0.65 5.47 -23.66
CA THR A 75 -1.21 4.42 -24.52
C THR A 75 -2.14 3.50 -23.75
N VAL A 76 -3.22 3.06 -24.40
CA VAL A 76 -4.10 2.03 -23.87
C VAL A 76 -3.60 0.66 -24.30
N THR A 77 -3.29 -0.19 -23.32
CA THR A 77 -2.92 -1.59 -23.54
C THR A 77 -3.82 -2.48 -22.68
N THR A 78 -3.88 -3.77 -23.01
CA THR A 78 -4.61 -4.74 -22.17
C THR A 78 -4.09 -4.77 -20.73
N ALA A 79 -2.79 -4.56 -20.52
CA ALA A 79 -2.22 -4.47 -19.18
C ALA A 79 -2.77 -3.26 -18.41
N LEU A 80 -2.84 -2.09 -19.06
CA LEU A 80 -3.44 -0.89 -18.46
C LEU A 80 -4.90 -1.13 -18.11
N GLU A 81 -5.71 -1.69 -19.02
CA GLU A 81 -7.12 -1.98 -18.76
C GLU A 81 -7.30 -2.95 -17.58
N LYS A 82 -6.45 -3.96 -17.47
CA LYS A 82 -6.45 -4.92 -16.36
C LYS A 82 -6.13 -4.26 -15.03
N VAL A 83 -5.16 -3.36 -15.00
CA VAL A 83 -4.80 -2.61 -13.77
C VAL A 83 -5.88 -1.58 -13.43
N VAL A 84 -6.53 -0.94 -14.41
CA VAL A 84 -7.67 -0.06 -14.16
C VAL A 84 -8.85 -0.83 -13.56
N GLU A 85 -9.15 -2.03 -14.07
CA GLU A 85 -10.14 -2.93 -13.48
C GLU A 85 -9.78 -3.31 -12.04
N ALA A 86 -8.50 -3.66 -11.79
CA ALA A 86 -8.02 -3.98 -10.46
C ALA A 86 -8.17 -2.79 -9.49
N ASN A 87 -7.73 -1.61 -9.89
CA ASN A 87 -7.73 -0.41 -9.05
C ASN A 87 -9.14 0.08 -8.70
N ILE A 88 -10.12 -0.15 -9.57
CA ILE A 88 -11.47 0.39 -9.39
C ILE A 88 -12.43 -0.69 -8.89
N LEU A 89 -12.56 -1.78 -9.63
CA LEU A 89 -13.60 -2.78 -9.39
C LEU A 89 -13.15 -3.81 -8.36
N LEU A 90 -11.98 -4.43 -8.59
CA LEU A 90 -11.53 -5.53 -7.73
C LEU A 90 -11.10 -5.02 -6.35
N SER A 91 -10.38 -3.89 -6.30
CA SER A 91 -10.02 -3.23 -5.04
C SER A 91 -11.26 -2.86 -4.24
N GLY A 92 -12.22 -2.14 -4.85
CA GLY A 92 -13.43 -1.69 -4.16
C GLY A 92 -14.27 -2.84 -3.59
N LEU A 93 -14.58 -3.84 -4.44
CA LEU A 93 -15.34 -5.02 -3.99
C LEU A 93 -14.55 -5.89 -3.01
N GLY A 94 -13.24 -6.00 -3.20
CA GLY A 94 -12.35 -6.72 -2.30
C GLY A 94 -12.31 -6.07 -0.92
N ALA A 95 -12.13 -4.75 -0.83
CA ALA A 95 -12.10 -4.03 0.43
C ALA A 95 -13.45 -4.11 1.16
N GLU A 96 -14.55 -3.97 0.42
CA GLU A 96 -15.90 -4.09 0.98
C GLU A 96 -16.20 -5.51 1.51
N GLY A 97 -15.81 -6.54 0.76
CA GLY A 97 -16.09 -7.94 1.05
C GLY A 97 -15.05 -8.68 1.89
N ALA A 98 -13.84 -8.15 2.01
CA ALA A 98 -12.73 -8.76 2.77
C ALA A 98 -12.26 -7.90 3.96
N GLY A 99 -12.45 -6.58 3.92
CA GLY A 99 -12.13 -5.67 5.02
C GLY A 99 -10.74 -5.03 4.95
N LEU A 100 -10.53 -4.08 5.86
CA LEU A 100 -9.29 -3.31 6.04
C LEU A 100 -8.65 -3.66 7.38
N ALA A 101 -7.33 -3.45 7.49
CA ALA A 101 -6.52 -3.80 8.65
C ALA A 101 -5.51 -2.67 8.96
N ALA A 102 -4.23 -3.01 9.18
CA ALA A 102 -3.24 -2.03 9.62
C ALA A 102 -2.86 -1.03 8.51
N ALA A 103 -2.79 -1.44 7.25
CA ALA A 103 -2.27 -0.58 6.18
C ALA A 103 -3.08 0.73 6.04
N HIS A 104 -4.42 0.64 6.06
CA HIS A 104 -5.26 1.83 5.99
C HIS A 104 -5.23 2.68 7.27
N SER A 105 -5.17 2.08 8.46
CA SER A 105 -4.99 2.86 9.69
C SER A 105 -3.63 3.57 9.77
N ILE A 106 -2.60 2.98 9.17
CA ILE A 106 -1.29 3.63 9.03
C ILE A 106 -1.38 4.82 8.08
N TYR A 107 -2.10 4.67 6.96
CA TYR A 107 -2.45 5.79 6.09
C TYR A 107 -3.18 6.90 6.87
N ASP A 108 -4.19 6.58 7.68
CA ASP A 108 -4.91 7.58 8.50
C ASP A 108 -3.99 8.29 9.50
N GLY A 109 -2.91 7.62 9.92
CA GLY A 109 -1.82 8.21 10.69
C GLY A 109 -1.17 9.42 10.03
N PHE A 110 -0.99 9.40 8.69
CA PHE A 110 -0.34 10.50 7.97
C PHE A 110 -1.11 11.83 8.10
N SER A 111 -2.42 11.78 8.38
CA SER A 111 -3.26 12.97 8.51
C SER A 111 -2.81 13.96 9.60
N VAL A 112 -2.03 13.52 10.59
CA VAL A 112 -1.50 14.41 11.65
C VAL A 112 -0.14 15.02 11.30
N LEU A 113 0.53 14.50 10.28
CA LEU A 113 1.80 15.01 9.80
C LEU A 113 1.57 16.22 8.88
N LYS A 114 2.41 17.25 9.03
CA LYS A 114 2.30 18.50 8.26
C LYS A 114 3.55 18.71 7.41
N GLY A 115 3.43 19.54 6.37
CA GLY A 115 4.55 19.91 5.52
C GLY A 115 4.79 18.88 4.41
N ASP A 116 6.06 18.50 4.20
CA ASP A 116 6.46 17.60 3.10
C ASP A 116 5.82 16.20 3.16
N PRO A 117 5.67 15.55 4.34
CA PRO A 117 4.93 14.30 4.46
C PRO A 117 3.45 14.37 4.03
N GLY A 118 2.83 15.56 4.01
CA GLY A 118 1.45 15.73 3.55
C GLY A 118 1.30 15.86 2.03
N LYS A 119 2.38 15.65 1.25
CA LYS A 119 2.38 15.77 -0.22
C LYS A 119 2.22 14.41 -0.94
N PHE A 120 2.17 13.31 -0.20
CA PHE A 120 1.94 11.99 -0.77
C PHE A 120 0.47 11.79 -1.11
N ARG A 121 0.21 10.90 -2.06
CA ARG A 121 -1.13 10.49 -2.44
C ARG A 121 -1.52 9.29 -1.58
N HIS A 122 -2.82 9.15 -1.33
CA HIS A 122 -3.41 8.05 -0.55
C HIS A 122 -2.72 6.69 -0.76
N GLY A 123 -2.68 6.18 -2.00
CA GLY A 123 -2.09 4.87 -2.24
C GLY A 123 -0.56 4.79 -2.12
N GLU A 124 0.16 5.91 -2.12
CA GLU A 124 1.60 5.93 -1.80
C GLU A 124 1.78 5.66 -0.29
N GLU A 125 0.98 6.31 0.55
CA GLU A 125 0.96 6.11 2.01
C GLU A 125 0.45 4.71 2.38
N VAL A 126 -0.61 4.23 1.71
CA VAL A 126 -1.13 2.87 1.89
C VAL A 126 -0.08 1.83 1.51
N ALA A 127 0.70 2.02 0.43
CA ALA A 127 1.77 1.09 0.07
C ALA A 127 2.84 0.96 1.17
N LEU A 128 3.20 2.06 1.85
CA LEU A 128 4.06 1.99 3.04
C LEU A 128 3.34 1.27 4.19
N GLY A 129 2.06 1.53 4.40
CA GLY A 129 1.22 0.84 5.37
C GLY A 129 1.21 -0.68 5.17
N VAL A 130 1.15 -1.16 3.91
CA VAL A 130 1.27 -2.59 3.58
C VAL A 130 2.62 -3.14 4.03
N MET A 131 3.72 -2.44 3.74
CA MET A 131 5.05 -2.88 4.16
C MET A 131 5.18 -2.96 5.69
N ILE A 132 4.66 -1.97 6.41
CA ILE A 132 4.64 -1.96 7.88
C ILE A 132 3.80 -3.13 8.39
N GLN A 133 2.61 -3.38 7.81
CA GLN A 133 1.78 -4.53 8.17
C GLN A 133 2.53 -5.86 7.96
N LEU A 134 3.23 -6.03 6.84
CA LEU A 134 4.00 -7.23 6.55
C LEU A 134 5.11 -7.46 7.57
N VAL A 135 5.77 -6.40 8.05
CA VAL A 135 6.76 -6.47 9.13
C VAL A 135 6.10 -6.82 10.46
N LEU A 136 4.97 -6.18 10.79
CA LEU A 136 4.20 -6.45 12.03
C LEU A 136 3.80 -7.93 12.14
N ILE A 137 3.38 -8.56 11.05
CA ILE A 137 2.99 -9.99 11.05
C ILE A 137 4.18 -10.95 10.96
N GLY A 138 5.41 -10.45 10.88
CA GLY A 138 6.62 -11.26 10.80
C GLY A 138 6.78 -12.00 9.47
N THR A 139 6.46 -11.34 8.35
CA THR A 139 6.59 -11.94 7.01
C THR A 139 8.03 -12.45 6.77
N PRO A 140 8.22 -13.72 6.33
CA PRO A 140 9.54 -14.26 6.06
C PRO A 140 10.31 -13.41 5.04
N GLN A 141 11.62 -13.24 5.26
CA GLN A 141 12.47 -12.36 4.47
C GLN A 141 12.31 -12.55 2.95
N LYS A 142 12.29 -13.81 2.48
CA LYS A 142 12.18 -14.13 1.06
C LYS A 142 10.87 -13.61 0.44
N GLU A 143 9.77 -13.63 1.20
CA GLU A 143 8.51 -13.07 0.71
C GLU A 143 8.57 -11.54 0.77
N LEU A 144 9.04 -10.96 1.88
CA LEU A 144 9.22 -9.51 2.03
C LEU A 144 10.08 -8.90 0.90
N ASP A 145 11.14 -9.59 0.50
CA ASP A 145 12.01 -9.17 -0.61
C ASP A 145 11.24 -9.03 -1.93
N LYS A 146 10.25 -9.91 -2.20
CA LYS A 146 9.42 -9.79 -3.41
C LYS A 146 8.54 -8.53 -3.37
N PHE A 147 8.02 -8.18 -2.20
CA PHE A 147 7.24 -6.95 -2.01
C PHE A 147 8.09 -5.71 -2.22
N ILE A 148 9.30 -5.71 -1.63
CA ILE A 148 10.28 -4.63 -1.81
C ILE A 148 10.61 -4.49 -3.29
N GLU A 149 11.00 -5.57 -3.96
CA GLU A 149 11.33 -5.58 -5.39
C GLU A 149 10.17 -5.03 -6.22
N PHE A 150 8.94 -5.47 -5.93
CA PHE A 150 7.76 -5.05 -6.66
C PHE A 150 7.46 -3.58 -6.53
N LEU A 151 7.34 -3.10 -5.30
CA LEU A 151 6.98 -1.72 -5.02
C LEU A 151 8.10 -0.77 -5.49
N LEU A 152 9.37 -1.11 -5.28
CA LEU A 152 10.49 -0.31 -5.78
C LEU A 152 10.56 -0.28 -7.31
N THR A 153 10.29 -1.40 -7.98
CA THR A 153 10.28 -1.45 -9.46
C THR A 153 9.09 -0.68 -10.04
N CYS A 154 7.93 -0.66 -9.37
CA CYS A 154 6.83 0.24 -9.72
C CYS A 154 7.19 1.72 -9.54
N GLY A 155 8.10 2.04 -8.60
CA GLY A 155 8.55 3.41 -8.32
C GLY A 155 8.01 3.99 -7.01
N PHE A 156 7.51 3.17 -6.09
CA PHE A 156 7.05 3.66 -4.79
C PHE A 156 8.21 4.10 -3.90
N PRO A 157 8.03 5.19 -3.13
CA PRO A 157 8.86 5.46 -1.95
C PRO A 157 8.56 4.40 -0.89
N LEU A 158 9.58 3.92 -0.17
CA LEU A 158 9.39 2.93 0.90
C LEU A 158 10.22 3.21 2.17
N THR A 159 11.05 4.26 2.17
CA THR A 159 11.88 4.61 3.32
C THR A 159 11.41 5.90 4.01
N LYS A 160 11.73 6.09 5.29
CA LYS A 160 11.44 7.33 6.03
C LYS A 160 11.97 8.55 5.29
N LYS A 161 13.19 8.46 4.73
CA LYS A 161 13.79 9.57 3.98
C LYS A 161 12.97 9.93 2.75
N GLU A 162 12.49 8.94 2.00
CA GLU A 162 11.68 9.18 0.80
C GLU A 162 10.30 9.75 1.14
N PHE A 163 9.74 9.38 2.30
CA PHE A 163 8.53 9.98 2.84
C PHE A 163 8.75 11.29 3.62
N HIS A 164 9.98 11.80 3.69
CA HIS A 164 10.38 12.97 4.50
C HIS A 164 10.08 12.82 6.01
N LEU A 165 9.92 11.58 6.49
CA LEU A 165 9.73 11.23 7.90
C LEU A 165 11.04 11.34 8.72
N ASP A 166 12.19 11.43 8.05
CA ASP A 166 13.48 11.75 8.69
C ASP A 166 13.58 13.22 9.12
N LYS A 167 12.68 14.08 8.63
CA LYS A 167 12.65 15.52 8.90
C LYS A 167 11.58 15.92 9.92
N VAL A 168 10.68 15.00 10.29
CA VAL A 168 9.67 15.27 11.33
C VAL A 168 10.27 15.07 12.72
N SER A 169 9.69 15.71 13.72
CA SER A 169 10.09 15.51 15.11
C SER A 169 9.67 14.14 15.63
N GLN A 170 10.38 13.64 16.64
CA GLN A 170 10.00 12.41 17.34
C GLN A 170 8.55 12.46 17.87
N SER A 171 8.12 13.61 18.40
CA SER A 171 6.74 13.79 18.87
C SER A 171 5.70 13.71 17.75
N GLU A 172 6.05 14.10 16.52
CA GLU A 172 5.14 13.97 15.37
C GLU A 172 5.05 12.51 14.92
N LEU A 173 6.16 11.75 14.94
CA LEU A 173 6.13 10.30 14.68
C LEU A 173 5.31 9.54 15.73
N GLU A 174 5.43 9.90 17.00
CA GLU A 174 4.60 9.35 18.08
C GLU A 174 3.12 9.69 17.88
N ALA A 175 2.80 10.91 17.44
CA ALA A 175 1.44 11.31 17.12
C ALA A 175 0.87 10.53 15.92
N PHE A 176 1.68 10.32 14.88
CA PHE A 176 1.36 9.49 13.72
C PHE A 176 1.01 8.06 14.16
N ALA A 177 1.90 7.40 14.91
CA ALA A 177 1.69 6.03 15.35
C ALA A 177 0.50 5.91 16.31
N LYS A 178 0.29 6.90 17.17
CA LYS A 178 -0.88 6.96 18.05
C LYS A 178 -2.17 7.07 17.24
N LYS A 179 -2.22 7.98 16.25
CA LYS A 179 -3.38 8.15 15.37
C LYS A 179 -3.75 6.86 14.67
N SER A 180 -2.76 6.10 14.18
CA SER A 180 -2.96 4.81 13.53
C SER A 180 -3.49 3.70 14.44
N THR A 181 -3.58 3.93 15.74
CA THR A 181 -4.13 2.97 16.73
C THR A 181 -5.26 3.58 17.55
N ASP A 182 -5.84 4.68 17.07
CA ASP A 182 -7.01 5.28 17.71
C ASP A 182 -8.16 4.28 17.77
N LYS A 183 -9.03 4.43 18.76
CA LYS A 183 -10.20 3.56 18.90
C LYS A 183 -11.10 3.68 17.67
N GLY A 184 -11.47 2.54 17.09
CA GLY A 184 -12.30 2.47 15.88
C GLY A 184 -11.53 2.49 14.56
N GLU A 185 -10.19 2.54 14.62
CA GLU A 185 -9.32 2.31 13.48
C GLU A 185 -9.37 0.85 13.01
N THR A 186 -9.18 0.63 11.71
CA THR A 186 -9.24 -0.71 11.10
C THR A 186 -8.11 -1.63 11.55
N ILE A 187 -7.03 -1.09 12.14
CA ILE A 187 -5.98 -1.90 12.77
C ILE A 187 -6.50 -2.82 13.88
N GLU A 188 -7.68 -2.53 14.45
CA GLU A 188 -8.36 -3.43 15.41
C GLU A 188 -8.72 -4.79 14.78
N ASN A 189 -8.81 -4.88 13.45
CA ASN A 189 -9.00 -6.14 12.72
C ASN A 189 -7.72 -6.98 12.56
N MET A 190 -6.57 -6.54 13.06
CA MET A 190 -5.35 -7.35 13.07
C MET A 190 -5.51 -8.58 13.97
N SER A 191 -4.82 -9.68 13.65
CA SER A 191 -4.91 -10.93 14.44
C SER A 191 -4.27 -10.86 15.84
N PHE A 192 -3.70 -9.71 16.20
CA PHE A 192 -3.12 -9.39 17.50
C PHE A 192 -3.24 -7.89 17.76
N LYS A 193 -3.12 -7.49 19.03
CA LYS A 193 -3.14 -6.08 19.41
C LYS A 193 -1.86 -5.39 18.93
N VAL A 194 -2.01 -4.36 18.10
CA VAL A 194 -0.91 -3.48 17.67
C VAL A 194 -0.84 -2.25 18.57
N SER A 195 0.35 -1.88 19.04
CA SER A 195 0.59 -0.63 19.78
C SER A 195 1.27 0.43 18.90
N PRO A 196 1.22 1.73 19.27
CA PRO A 196 1.96 2.78 18.57
C PRO A 196 3.45 2.46 18.43
N GLU A 197 4.06 1.91 19.48
CA GLU A 197 5.49 1.56 19.49
C GLU A 197 5.80 0.50 18.43
N MET A 198 4.93 -0.51 18.28
CA MET A 198 5.08 -1.54 17.25
C MET A 198 5.04 -0.96 15.84
N ILE A 199 4.25 0.10 15.59
CA ILE A 199 4.20 0.78 14.29
C ILE A 199 5.54 1.46 13.99
N LEU A 200 6.12 2.16 14.97
CA LEU A 200 7.41 2.83 14.80
C LEU A 200 8.55 1.82 14.61
N GLU A 201 8.57 0.75 15.40
CA GLU A 201 9.55 -0.33 15.26
C GLU A 201 9.41 -1.04 13.91
N ALA A 202 8.18 -1.27 13.44
CA ALA A 202 7.94 -1.87 12.13
C ALA A 202 8.33 -0.93 10.98
N LEU A 203 8.10 0.38 11.09
CA LEU A 203 8.59 1.38 10.15
C LEU A 203 10.13 1.38 10.06
N ASP A 204 10.82 1.32 11.21
CA ASP A 204 12.28 1.17 11.24
C ASP A 204 12.74 -0.15 10.61
N GLY A 205 11.97 -1.23 10.80
CA GLY A 205 12.19 -2.52 10.16
C GLY A 205 12.07 -2.48 8.64
N VAL A 206 11.05 -1.76 8.12
CA VAL A 206 10.87 -1.53 6.68
C VAL A 206 12.07 -0.76 6.12
N ASP A 207 12.46 0.34 6.76
CA ASP A 207 13.61 1.16 6.36
C ASP A 207 14.90 0.33 6.24
N ALA A 208 15.19 -0.47 7.27
CA ALA A 208 16.38 -1.32 7.29
C ALA A 208 16.33 -2.39 6.21
N ALA A 209 15.18 -3.04 6.01
CA ALA A 209 15.01 -4.08 5.00
C ALA A 209 15.16 -3.53 3.58
N VAL A 210 14.52 -2.39 3.27
CA VAL A 210 14.59 -1.73 1.96
C VAL A 210 16.01 -1.24 1.67
N THR A 211 16.68 -0.63 2.67
CA THR A 211 18.06 -0.15 2.52
C THR A 211 19.01 -1.30 2.19
N ARG A 212 18.97 -2.40 2.96
CA ARG A 212 19.81 -3.58 2.72
C ARG A 212 19.51 -4.23 1.36
N TYR A 213 18.23 -4.27 0.97
CA TYR A 213 17.85 -4.82 -0.32
C TYR A 213 18.50 -4.03 -1.48
N ARG A 214 18.50 -2.69 -1.40
CA ARG A 214 19.16 -1.80 -2.39
C ARG A 214 20.69 -1.90 -2.40
N GLU A 215 21.33 -2.26 -1.29
CA GLU A 215 22.78 -2.50 -1.25
C GLU A 215 23.20 -3.78 -1.98
N THR A 216 22.28 -4.74 -2.12
CA THR A 216 22.56 -6.09 -2.63
C THR A 216 21.92 -6.37 -3.99
N HIS A 217 20.98 -5.53 -4.43
CA HIS A 217 20.23 -5.67 -5.68
C HIS A 217 20.21 -4.37 -6.47
N SER A 218 20.24 -4.47 -7.80
CA SER A 218 20.01 -3.32 -8.69
C SER A 218 18.53 -3.22 -9.02
N ILE A 219 17.93 -2.06 -8.76
CA ILE A 219 16.52 -1.79 -9.09
C ILE A 219 16.45 -0.66 -10.11
N HIS A 220 15.63 -0.88 -11.14
CA HIS A 220 15.34 0.09 -12.19
C HIS A 220 13.85 0.37 -12.18
N PRO A 221 13.41 1.44 -11.49
CA PRO A 221 11.99 1.80 -11.43
C PRO A 221 11.44 2.10 -12.82
N VAL A 222 10.23 1.62 -13.10
CA VAL A 222 9.46 1.92 -14.32
C VAL A 222 9.06 3.40 -14.34
N PHE A 223 8.74 3.96 -13.18
CA PHE A 223 8.34 5.34 -13.00
C PHE A 223 9.11 5.95 -11.82
N VAL A 224 9.44 7.25 -11.92
CA VAL A 224 10.10 8.01 -10.85
C VAL A 224 9.43 9.38 -10.73
N ASP A 225 8.94 9.73 -9.55
CA ASP A 225 8.42 11.07 -9.26
C ASP A 225 9.42 11.89 -8.43
N LYS A 226 9.45 13.21 -8.69
CA LYS A 226 10.34 14.14 -7.99
C LYS A 226 9.94 14.41 -6.55
N VAL A 227 8.71 14.07 -6.14
CA VAL A 227 8.23 14.27 -4.76
C VAL A 227 8.84 13.27 -3.78
N PHE A 228 9.29 12.12 -4.24
CA PHE A 228 9.80 11.02 -3.42
C PHE A 228 11.20 11.26 -2.85
N GLY A 229 11.82 12.42 -3.13
CA GLY A 229 13.16 12.81 -2.64
C GLY A 229 14.23 12.74 -3.70
#